data_AF-A0A7W0Y7Z2-F1
#
_entry.id   AF-A0A7W0Y7Z2-F1
#
_cell.length_a   1.000
_cell.length_b   1.000
_cell.length_c   1.000
_cell.angle_alpha   90.00
_cell.angle_beta   90.00
_cell.angle_gamma   90.00
#
_symmetry.space_group_name_H-M   'P 1'
#
loop_
_entity.id
_entity.type
_entity.pdbx_description
1 polymer ?
#
loop_
_entity_poly.entity_id
_entity_poly.type
_entity_poly.pdbx_seq_one_letter_code
_entity_poly.pdbx_strand_id
1 'polypeptide(L)'
;SSSSSSSSGKTTTTSHSSKTKTTSGTAPVDPDAELVDYIKFTMKDIQDTFQAKFREDGQTYERAKLYIFTDAIGTACGRSSAEIGPFYCPGDNQAYIDLSFYRDLRQRFGAPGDFAQAYVLAHEIGHHIQNLTGSERRQKRGRNERERNAASVRVELQADCYAGVWGYSAQSRKLLDAGDIEEALTAASAIGDDRLQKQAGVEVEQETWTHGSSAQRVKWFERGFRTGRLAACDTSQTDDL
;
A
#
# COMPACT_ATOMS: atom_id res chain seq x y z
N SER A 1 34.46 -2.66 -89.17
CA SER A 1 35.59 -3.40 -88.58
C SER A 1 35.67 -3.05 -87.11
N SER A 2 35.74 -4.08 -86.28
CA SER A 2 35.71 -4.09 -84.81
C SER A 2 36.74 -3.16 -84.16
N SER A 3 36.44 -2.62 -82.98
CA SER A 3 37.24 -2.77 -81.75
C SER A 3 36.64 -1.98 -80.59
N SER A 4 36.55 -2.66 -79.46
CA SER A 4 36.09 -2.23 -78.14
C SER A 4 37.15 -1.42 -77.39
N SER A 5 36.73 -0.52 -76.49
CA SER A 5 37.53 -0.05 -75.34
C SER A 5 36.62 0.57 -74.29
N SER A 6 36.76 0.09 -73.06
CA SER A 6 36.04 0.43 -71.84
C SER A 6 36.60 1.71 -71.20
N SER A 7 35.77 2.54 -70.55
CA SER A 7 36.17 3.30 -69.35
C SER A 7 34.97 3.92 -68.63
N SER A 8 34.96 3.71 -67.32
CA SER A 8 34.04 4.10 -66.26
C SER A 8 33.78 5.61 -66.08
N GLY A 9 32.59 5.95 -65.57
CA GLY A 9 32.32 7.28 -65.00
C GLY A 9 30.85 7.57 -64.62
N LYS A 10 30.43 7.06 -63.45
CA LYS A 10 29.53 7.67 -62.42
C LYS A 10 28.99 9.08 -62.73
N THR A 11 27.77 9.55 -62.45
CA THR A 11 26.65 9.26 -61.53
C THR A 11 25.51 10.16 -62.07
N THR A 12 24.21 9.83 -61.99
CA THR A 12 23.29 10.36 -60.97
C THR A 12 21.91 9.77 -61.26
N THR A 13 21.44 8.87 -60.39
CA THR A 13 20.10 8.31 -60.48
C THR A 13 19.24 8.98 -59.40
N THR A 14 18.34 9.85 -59.83
CA THR A 14 17.18 10.29 -59.05
C THR A 14 16.24 9.11 -58.84
N SER A 15 16.08 8.66 -57.60
CA SER A 15 15.06 7.67 -57.22
C SER A 15 14.02 8.34 -56.32
N HIS A 16 12.81 8.42 -56.84
CA HIS A 16 11.60 8.72 -56.08
C HIS A 16 11.31 7.51 -55.17
N SER A 17 11.40 7.68 -53.85
CA SER A 17 10.95 6.68 -52.88
C SER A 17 9.68 7.14 -52.18
N SER A 18 8.63 6.38 -52.44
CA SER A 18 7.28 6.47 -51.92
C SER A 18 7.23 6.53 -50.40
N LYS A 19 6.49 7.50 -49.85
CA LYS A 19 6.11 7.53 -48.43
C LYS A 19 5.16 6.37 -48.13
N THR A 20 5.68 5.28 -47.60
CA THR A 20 4.86 4.28 -46.91
C THR A 20 4.51 4.83 -45.53
N LYS A 21 3.23 5.18 -45.37
CA LYS A 21 2.63 5.63 -44.10
C LYS A 21 2.52 4.41 -43.19
N THR A 22 3.51 4.20 -42.32
CA THR A 22 3.45 3.14 -41.31
C THR A 22 2.31 3.43 -40.34
N THR A 23 1.45 2.44 -40.22
CA THR A 23 0.27 2.34 -39.37
C THR A 23 0.59 2.58 -37.90
N SER A 24 -0.29 3.35 -37.25
CA SER A 24 -0.31 3.63 -35.81
C SER A 24 -0.27 2.33 -35.01
N GLY A 25 0.83 2.08 -34.31
CA GLY A 25 0.91 1.04 -33.29
C GLY A 25 0.18 1.52 -32.04
N THR A 26 -0.83 0.79 -31.59
CA THR A 26 -1.41 0.94 -30.27
C THR A 26 -0.27 0.83 -29.24
N ALA A 27 -0.10 1.83 -28.38
CA ALA A 27 0.86 1.74 -27.29
C ALA A 27 0.59 0.45 -26.48
N PRO A 28 1.62 -0.22 -25.92
CA PRO A 28 1.40 -1.35 -25.03
C PRO A 28 0.43 -0.95 -23.92
N VAL A 29 -0.63 -1.74 -23.73
CA VAL A 29 -1.53 -1.57 -22.58
C VAL A 29 -0.72 -1.94 -21.34
N ASP A 30 -0.56 -0.99 -20.43
CA ASP A 30 0.04 -1.25 -19.12
C ASP A 30 -0.86 -2.25 -18.37
N PRO A 31 -0.38 -3.48 -18.07
CA PRO A 31 -1.19 -4.50 -17.41
C PRO A 31 -1.67 -4.08 -16.02
N ASP A 32 -1.03 -3.08 -15.40
CA ASP A 32 -1.35 -2.60 -14.06
C ASP A 32 -2.22 -1.32 -14.07
N ALA A 33 -2.63 -0.83 -15.24
CA ALA A 33 -3.38 0.43 -15.35
C ALA A 33 -4.67 0.46 -14.53
N GLU A 34 -5.48 -0.60 -14.60
CA GLU A 34 -6.73 -0.72 -13.84
C GLU A 34 -6.47 -0.74 -12.32
N LEU A 35 -5.42 -1.46 -11.91
CA LEU A 35 -5.01 -1.54 -10.52
C LEU A 35 -4.52 -0.18 -9.99
N VAL A 36 -3.73 0.54 -10.79
CA VAL A 36 -3.27 1.89 -10.46
C VAL A 36 -4.44 2.86 -10.30
N ASP A 37 -5.45 2.78 -11.16
CA ASP A 37 -6.64 3.62 -11.07
C ASP A 37 -7.49 3.28 -9.84
N TYR A 38 -7.63 1.98 -9.52
CA TYR A 38 -8.25 1.53 -8.28
C TYR A 38 -7.52 2.09 -7.04
N ILE A 39 -6.19 1.96 -6.96
CA ILE A 39 -5.39 2.48 -5.84
C ILE A 39 -5.58 4.00 -5.70
N LYS A 40 -5.58 4.75 -6.80
CA LYS A 40 -5.81 6.21 -6.77
C LYS A 40 -7.20 6.57 -6.27
N PHE A 41 -8.24 5.86 -6.73
CA PHE A 41 -9.60 6.04 -6.26
C PHE A 41 -9.70 5.77 -4.76
N THR A 42 -9.19 4.61 -4.31
CA THR A 42 -9.18 4.19 -2.91
C THR A 42 -8.41 5.17 -2.04
N MET A 43 -7.21 5.61 -2.47
CA MET A 43 -6.42 6.64 -1.78
C MET A 43 -7.21 7.93 -1.63
N LYS A 44 -7.93 8.36 -2.68
CA LYS A 44 -8.76 9.55 -2.60
C LYS A 44 -9.87 9.37 -1.55
N ASP A 45 -10.58 8.24 -1.59
CA ASP A 45 -11.71 7.93 -0.71
C ASP A 45 -11.32 7.84 0.77
N ILE A 46 -10.21 7.16 1.07
CA ILE A 46 -9.64 7.05 2.42
C ILE A 46 -9.35 8.45 2.98
N GLN A 47 -8.62 9.27 2.22
CA GLN A 47 -8.24 10.60 2.66
C GLN A 47 -9.43 11.56 2.78
N ASP A 48 -10.46 11.43 1.92
CA ASP A 48 -11.70 12.22 2.06
C ASP A 48 -12.45 11.83 3.34
N THR A 49 -12.47 10.55 3.69
CA THR A 49 -13.04 10.05 4.95
C THR A 49 -12.33 10.67 6.15
N PHE A 50 -10.99 10.62 6.20
CA PHE A 50 -10.25 11.17 7.34
C PHE A 50 -10.26 12.70 7.37
N GLN A 51 -10.31 13.38 6.23
CA GLN A 51 -10.54 14.82 6.18
C GLN A 51 -11.89 15.20 6.83
N ALA A 52 -12.95 14.44 6.56
CA ALA A 52 -14.24 14.66 7.22
C ALA A 52 -14.15 14.41 8.73
N LYS A 53 -13.50 13.33 9.17
CA LYS A 53 -13.32 12.99 10.59
C LYS A 53 -12.50 14.02 11.36
N PHE A 54 -11.39 14.48 10.81
CA PHE A 54 -10.60 15.55 11.44
C PHE A 54 -11.42 16.83 11.57
N ARG A 55 -12.23 17.17 10.56
CA ARG A 55 -13.11 18.34 10.62
C ARG A 55 -14.20 18.19 11.70
N GLU A 56 -14.76 17.00 11.90
CA GLU A 56 -15.69 16.72 13.01
C GLU A 56 -15.05 17.00 14.38
N ASP A 57 -13.74 16.73 14.52
CA ASP A 57 -12.95 16.97 15.73
C ASP A 57 -12.32 18.39 15.79
N GLY A 58 -12.67 19.29 14.85
CA GLY A 58 -12.14 20.65 14.81
C GLY A 58 -10.67 20.76 14.40
N GLN A 59 -10.11 19.71 13.80
CA GLN A 59 -8.74 19.62 13.33
C GLN A 59 -8.64 19.76 11.80
N THR A 60 -7.43 20.02 11.31
CA THR A 60 -7.13 20.05 9.87
C THR A 60 -6.40 18.77 9.48
N TYR A 61 -6.87 18.12 8.41
CA TYR A 61 -6.21 16.98 7.79
C TYR A 61 -5.32 17.45 6.64
N GLU A 62 -4.01 17.25 6.78
CA GLU A 62 -3.08 17.35 5.66
C GLU A 62 -3.12 16.04 4.86
N ARG A 63 -3.08 16.11 3.53
CA ARG A 63 -3.14 14.90 2.71
C ARG A 63 -1.77 14.28 2.51
N ALA A 64 -1.66 12.97 2.70
CA ALA A 64 -0.51 12.19 2.29
C ALA A 64 -0.39 12.11 0.76
N LYS A 65 0.85 12.04 0.29
CA LYS A 65 1.19 11.71 -1.09
C LYS A 65 1.14 10.20 -1.30
N LEU A 66 1.00 9.79 -2.56
CA LEU A 66 1.03 8.39 -2.97
C LEU A 66 2.20 8.19 -3.94
N TYR A 67 3.03 7.19 -3.70
CA TYR A 67 4.02 6.69 -4.66
C TYR A 67 3.73 5.22 -4.95
N ILE A 68 3.56 4.86 -6.22
CA ILE A 68 3.39 3.47 -6.64
C ILE A 68 4.70 3.01 -7.26
N PHE A 69 5.20 1.85 -6.85
CA PHE A 69 6.47 1.30 -7.32
C PHE A 69 6.42 -0.21 -7.52
N THR A 70 7.43 -0.73 -8.23
CA THR A 70 7.64 -2.17 -8.47
C THR A 70 9.07 -2.61 -8.14
N ASP A 71 9.99 -1.66 -7.91
CA ASP A 71 11.42 -1.88 -7.70
C ASP A 71 11.94 -1.07 -6.49
N ALA A 72 13.20 -1.26 -6.09
CA ALA A 72 13.78 -0.55 -4.95
C ALA A 72 13.72 0.99 -5.10
N ILE A 73 13.39 1.67 -3.98
CA ILE A 73 13.20 3.13 -3.93
C ILE A 73 13.98 3.79 -2.78
N GLY A 74 14.46 5.02 -3.02
CA GLY A 74 14.99 5.88 -1.95
C GLY A 74 13.90 6.80 -1.40
N THR A 75 13.76 6.85 -0.08
CA THR A 75 12.76 7.67 0.63
C THR A 75 13.43 8.55 1.68
N ALA A 76 12.69 9.51 2.26
CA ALA A 76 13.18 10.28 3.39
C ALA A 76 13.43 9.42 4.66
N CYS A 77 12.85 8.23 4.72
CA CYS A 77 13.02 7.25 5.79
C CYS A 77 14.17 6.26 5.54
N GLY A 78 14.88 6.40 4.42
CA GLY A 78 15.98 5.51 4.01
C GLY A 78 15.71 4.80 2.67
N ARG A 79 16.59 3.87 2.30
CA ARG A 79 16.37 3.00 1.13
C ARG A 79 15.42 1.87 1.52
N SER A 80 14.35 1.69 0.75
CA SER A 80 13.41 0.59 0.88
C SER A 80 13.51 -0.33 -0.36
N SER A 81 13.47 -1.65 -0.15
CA SER A 81 13.32 -2.65 -1.21
C SER A 81 11.86 -3.13 -1.26
N ALA A 82 11.44 -3.64 -2.42
CA ALA A 82 10.13 -4.30 -2.61
C ALA A 82 9.88 -5.46 -1.61
N GLU A 83 10.95 -6.01 -1.02
CA GLU A 83 10.87 -7.07 -0.02
C GLU A 83 10.22 -6.64 1.31
N ILE A 84 10.13 -5.33 1.57
CA ILE A 84 9.52 -4.75 2.78
C ILE A 84 7.99 -4.61 2.63
N GLY A 85 7.48 -4.56 1.39
CA GLY A 85 6.07 -4.31 1.09
C GLY A 85 5.67 -2.84 1.15
N PRO A 86 4.36 -2.52 1.15
CA PRO A 86 3.84 -1.17 1.32
C PRO A 86 4.25 -0.55 2.65
N PHE A 87 4.43 0.77 2.68
CA PHE A 87 4.76 1.50 3.90
C PHE A 87 4.42 2.99 3.80
N TYR A 88 4.21 3.65 4.94
CA TYR A 88 4.16 5.10 5.05
C TYR A 88 5.46 5.67 5.63
N CYS A 89 6.00 6.72 4.99
CA CYS A 89 7.15 7.45 5.50
C CYS A 89 6.74 8.82 6.08
N PRO A 90 6.92 9.06 7.40
CA PRO A 90 6.65 10.36 8.01
C PRO A 90 7.64 11.45 7.58
N GLY A 91 8.82 11.09 7.05
CA GLY A 91 9.85 12.06 6.63
C GLY A 91 9.49 12.87 5.38
N ASP A 92 8.62 12.34 4.51
CA ASP A 92 8.17 12.98 3.27
C ASP A 92 6.64 13.04 3.11
N ASN A 93 5.91 12.59 4.14
CA ASN A 93 4.45 12.49 4.20
C ASN A 93 3.86 11.67 3.04
N GLN A 94 4.45 10.50 2.76
CA GLN A 94 4.13 9.70 1.58
C GLN A 94 3.86 8.24 1.91
N ALA A 95 2.75 7.72 1.36
CA ALA A 95 2.46 6.29 1.30
C ALA A 95 3.11 5.71 0.04
N TYR A 96 3.84 4.62 0.21
CA TYR A 96 4.54 3.88 -0.83
C TYR A 96 3.85 2.53 -1.02
N ILE A 97 3.36 2.26 -2.22
CA ILE A 97 2.62 1.05 -2.56
C ILE A 97 3.41 0.24 -3.58
N ASP A 98 3.82 -0.95 -3.15
CA ASP A 98 4.45 -1.94 -4.02
C ASP A 98 3.38 -2.80 -4.71
N LEU A 99 3.28 -2.69 -6.04
CA LEU A 99 2.31 -3.51 -6.81
C LEU A 99 2.66 -5.01 -6.75
N SER A 100 3.93 -5.36 -6.56
CA SER A 100 4.36 -6.75 -6.45
C SER A 100 3.88 -7.39 -5.14
N PHE A 101 3.70 -6.60 -4.08
CA PHE A 101 3.14 -7.08 -2.82
C PHE A 101 1.69 -7.56 -2.98
N TYR A 102 0.88 -6.95 -3.84
CA TYR A 102 -0.48 -7.41 -4.07
C TYR A 102 -0.54 -8.79 -4.74
N ARG A 103 0.45 -9.10 -5.58
CA ARG A 103 0.62 -10.47 -6.10
C ARG A 103 0.94 -11.43 -4.96
N ASP A 104 1.83 -11.04 -4.05
CA ASP A 104 2.22 -11.85 -2.89
C ASP A 104 1.06 -12.03 -1.90
N LEU A 105 0.24 -11.01 -1.67
CA LEU A 105 -0.96 -11.07 -0.85
C LEU A 105 -1.92 -12.16 -1.35
N ARG A 106 -2.15 -12.20 -2.66
CA ARG A 106 -2.95 -13.24 -3.31
C ARG A 106 -2.28 -14.62 -3.29
N GLN A 107 -1.02 -14.70 -3.71
CA GLN A 107 -0.36 -15.99 -4.03
C GLN A 107 0.33 -16.64 -2.83
N ARG A 108 1.01 -15.87 -2.00
CA ARG A 108 1.80 -16.35 -0.85
C ARG A 108 0.99 -16.30 0.45
N PHE A 109 0.29 -15.19 0.67
CA PHE A 109 -0.43 -14.97 1.92
C PHE A 109 -1.88 -15.50 1.89
N GLY A 110 -2.40 -15.81 0.70
CA GLY A 110 -3.74 -16.40 0.54
C GLY A 110 -4.88 -15.43 0.87
N ALA A 111 -4.64 -14.13 0.69
CA ALA A 111 -5.60 -13.05 0.85
C ALA A 111 -5.85 -12.39 -0.51
N PRO A 112 -6.59 -13.04 -1.43
CA PRO A 112 -7.04 -12.41 -2.67
C PRO A 112 -8.08 -11.31 -2.38
N GLY A 113 -8.44 -10.56 -3.40
CA GLY A 113 -9.46 -9.52 -3.31
C GLY A 113 -8.93 -8.13 -3.56
N ASP A 114 -9.79 -7.25 -4.05
CA ASP A 114 -9.49 -5.82 -4.22
C ASP A 114 -9.64 -5.09 -2.88
N PHE A 115 -10.55 -5.51 -2.00
CA PHE A 115 -10.71 -4.91 -0.68
C PHE A 115 -9.56 -5.28 0.26
N ALA A 116 -8.97 -6.47 0.10
CA ALA A 116 -7.70 -6.82 0.75
C ALA A 116 -6.58 -5.81 0.46
N GLN A 117 -6.49 -5.31 -0.77
CA GLN A 117 -5.50 -4.31 -1.19
C GLN A 117 -5.84 -2.92 -0.65
N ALA A 118 -7.13 -2.58 -0.66
CA ALA A 118 -7.61 -1.32 -0.10
C ALA A 118 -7.40 -1.23 1.42
N TYR A 119 -7.56 -2.35 2.13
CA TYR A 119 -7.24 -2.46 3.55
C TYR A 119 -5.76 -2.13 3.81
N VAL A 120 -4.82 -2.68 3.03
CA VAL A 120 -3.38 -2.38 3.18
C VAL A 120 -3.11 -0.89 2.95
N LEU A 121 -3.69 -0.30 1.92
CA LEU A 121 -3.55 1.15 1.69
C LEU A 121 -4.16 1.98 2.83
N ALA A 122 -5.33 1.58 3.35
CA ALA A 122 -5.96 2.25 4.48
C ALA A 122 -5.14 2.12 5.77
N HIS A 123 -4.44 1.00 5.95
CA HIS A 123 -3.48 0.79 7.04
C HIS A 123 -2.31 1.77 6.92
N GLU A 124 -1.73 1.95 5.73
CA GLU A 124 -0.65 2.94 5.53
C GLU A 124 -1.10 4.38 5.80
N ILE A 125 -2.34 4.72 5.44
CA ILE A 125 -2.92 6.02 5.83
C ILE A 125 -3.25 6.09 7.32
N GLY A 126 -3.48 4.95 7.97
CA GLY A 126 -3.47 4.81 9.42
C GLY A 126 -2.19 5.38 10.03
N HIS A 127 -1.02 5.00 9.53
CA HIS A 127 0.25 5.57 9.97
C HIS A 127 0.37 7.07 9.69
N HIS A 128 -0.16 7.54 8.56
CA HIS A 128 -0.23 8.98 8.30
C HIS A 128 -1.02 9.73 9.37
N ILE A 129 -2.18 9.21 9.80
CA ILE A 129 -2.98 9.79 10.89
C ILE A 129 -2.18 9.80 12.19
N GLN A 130 -1.42 8.74 12.46
CA GLN A 130 -0.55 8.69 13.65
C GLN A 130 0.53 9.76 13.61
N ASN A 131 1.10 10.02 12.45
CA ASN A 131 2.07 11.11 12.24
C ASN A 131 1.42 12.48 12.48
N LEU A 132 0.25 12.76 11.88
CA LEU A 132 -0.48 14.02 12.06
C LEU A 132 -0.87 14.27 13.52
N THR A 133 -1.34 13.23 14.22
CA THR A 133 -1.78 13.34 15.62
C THR A 133 -0.64 13.19 16.62
N GLY A 134 0.56 12.80 16.16
CA GLY A 134 1.73 12.48 16.96
C GLY A 134 1.58 11.24 17.85
N SER A 135 0.59 10.36 17.61
CA SER A 135 0.37 9.16 18.44
C SER A 135 1.52 8.17 18.33
N GLU A 136 2.09 8.00 17.14
CA GLU A 136 3.27 7.15 16.90
C GLU A 136 4.42 7.54 17.84
N ARG A 137 4.79 8.83 17.89
CA ARG A 137 5.88 9.33 18.74
C ARG A 137 5.59 9.18 20.24
N ARG A 138 4.31 9.23 20.64
CA ARG A 138 3.91 8.99 22.04
C ARG A 138 4.01 7.52 22.40
N GLN A 139 3.72 6.62 21.46
CA GLN A 139 3.70 5.17 21.66
C GLN A 139 5.08 4.52 21.51
N LYS A 140 5.93 4.98 20.59
CA LYS A 140 7.30 4.50 20.36
C LYS A 140 8.27 4.91 21.48
N ARG A 141 7.95 4.56 22.73
CA ARG A 141 8.77 4.74 23.93
C ARG A 141 9.12 3.37 24.49
N GLY A 142 10.39 3.00 24.44
CA GLY A 142 10.89 1.75 25.02
C GLY A 142 12.37 1.85 25.33
N ARG A 143 12.77 1.34 26.50
CA ARG A 143 14.15 1.39 26.99
C ARG A 143 14.98 0.19 26.50
N ASN A 144 14.32 -0.93 26.25
CA ASN A 144 14.91 -2.16 25.72
C ASN A 144 14.14 -2.64 24.48
N GLU A 145 14.66 -3.67 23.82
CA GLU A 145 14.09 -4.22 22.59
C GLU A 145 12.66 -4.73 22.78
N ARG A 146 12.41 -5.50 23.83
CA ARG A 146 11.06 -6.01 24.15
C ARG A 146 10.04 -4.88 24.33
N GLU A 147 10.39 -3.83 25.06
CA GLU A 147 9.53 -2.65 25.23
C GLU A 147 9.28 -1.93 23.89
N ARG A 148 10.28 -1.86 23.00
CA ARG A 148 10.15 -1.27 21.65
C ARG A 148 9.27 -2.13 20.74
N ASN A 149 9.40 -3.45 20.79
CA ASN A 149 8.59 -4.40 20.02
C ASN A 149 7.11 -4.30 20.45
N ALA A 150 6.85 -4.32 21.75
CA ALA A 150 5.49 -4.11 22.26
C ALA A 150 4.90 -2.75 21.87
N ALA A 151 5.72 -1.69 21.86
CA ALA A 151 5.31 -0.38 21.37
C ALA A 151 5.00 -0.39 19.86
N SER A 152 5.80 -1.10 19.06
CA SER A 152 5.57 -1.30 17.62
C SER A 152 4.22 -1.96 17.38
N VAL A 153 3.95 -3.08 18.05
CA VAL A 153 2.65 -3.78 17.94
C VAL A 153 1.48 -2.83 18.21
N ARG A 154 1.56 -1.97 19.24
CA ARG A 154 0.49 -1.00 19.53
C ARG A 154 0.28 0.03 18.41
N VAL A 155 1.36 0.45 17.74
CA VAL A 155 1.29 1.37 16.60
C VAL A 155 0.59 0.67 15.42
N GLU A 156 0.99 -0.54 15.10
CA GLU A 156 0.41 -1.33 13.99
C GLU A 156 -1.08 -1.62 14.20
N LEU A 157 -1.47 -2.02 15.41
CA LEU A 157 -2.87 -2.26 15.77
C LEU A 157 -3.73 -1.00 15.72
N GLN A 158 -3.17 0.17 16.00
CA GLN A 158 -3.90 1.42 15.85
C GLN A 158 -4.12 1.76 14.37
N ALA A 159 -3.15 1.49 13.50
CA ALA A 159 -3.30 1.64 12.06
C ALA A 159 -4.38 0.69 11.50
N ASP A 160 -4.43 -0.56 11.97
CA ASP A 160 -5.53 -1.49 11.66
C ASP A 160 -6.90 -0.97 12.06
N CYS A 161 -7.00 -0.38 13.26
CA CYS A 161 -8.25 0.22 13.70
C CYS A 161 -8.66 1.42 12.83
N TYR A 162 -7.71 2.27 12.41
CA TYR A 162 -8.03 3.34 11.47
C TYR A 162 -8.49 2.81 10.11
N ALA A 163 -7.87 1.74 9.59
CA ALA A 163 -8.37 1.07 8.39
C ALA A 163 -9.82 0.58 8.56
N GLY A 164 -10.15 0.03 9.73
CA GLY A 164 -11.52 -0.32 10.09
C GLY A 164 -12.48 0.89 10.10
N VAL A 165 -12.05 2.03 10.67
CA VAL A 165 -12.85 3.27 10.67
C VAL A 165 -13.16 3.74 9.24
N TRP A 166 -12.20 3.62 8.32
CA TRP A 166 -12.46 3.86 6.91
C TRP A 166 -13.45 2.85 6.33
N GLY A 167 -13.29 1.56 6.62
CA GLY A 167 -14.24 0.51 6.21
C GLY A 167 -15.68 0.81 6.64
N TYR A 168 -15.88 1.30 7.88
CA TYR A 168 -17.19 1.75 8.35
C TYR A 168 -17.79 2.86 7.47
N SER A 169 -16.97 3.86 7.13
CA SER A 169 -17.37 4.97 6.24
C SER A 169 -17.74 4.45 4.86
N ALA A 170 -16.93 3.57 4.28
CA ALA A 170 -17.19 2.95 2.98
C ALA A 170 -18.49 2.13 2.99
N GLN A 171 -18.72 1.32 4.04
CA GLN A 171 -19.97 0.56 4.22
C GLN A 171 -21.18 1.49 4.31
N SER A 172 -21.09 2.56 5.12
CA SER A 172 -22.20 3.50 5.30
C SER A 172 -22.60 4.22 4.01
N ARG A 173 -21.63 4.36 3.08
CA ARG A 173 -21.81 4.93 1.74
C ARG A 173 -22.11 3.89 0.66
N LYS A 174 -22.27 2.61 1.04
CA LYS A 174 -22.55 1.48 0.14
C LYS A 174 -21.49 1.31 -0.96
N LEU A 175 -20.23 1.51 -0.60
CA LEU A 175 -19.09 1.28 -1.48
C LEU A 175 -18.52 -0.14 -1.36
N LEU A 176 -19.05 -0.96 -0.45
CA LEU A 176 -18.59 -2.32 -0.20
C LEU A 176 -19.55 -3.33 -0.81
N ASP A 177 -18.98 -4.31 -1.49
CA ASP A 177 -19.67 -5.50 -1.96
C ASP A 177 -19.72 -6.58 -0.86
N ALA A 178 -20.49 -7.63 -1.12
CA ALA A 178 -20.56 -8.78 -0.22
C ALA A 178 -19.26 -9.58 -0.30
N GLY A 179 -18.54 -9.72 0.81
CA GLY A 179 -17.25 -10.41 0.88
C GLY A 179 -16.07 -9.47 1.16
N ASP A 180 -16.19 -8.18 0.86
CA ASP A 180 -15.09 -7.21 1.01
C ASP A 180 -14.54 -7.18 2.45
N ILE A 181 -15.42 -7.22 3.44
CA ILE A 181 -14.99 -7.22 4.85
C ILE A 181 -14.24 -8.51 5.17
N GLU A 182 -14.72 -9.65 4.69
CA GLU A 182 -14.05 -10.93 4.85
C GLU A 182 -12.67 -10.94 4.17
N GLU A 183 -12.50 -10.25 3.03
CA GLU A 183 -11.21 -10.06 2.37
C GLU A 183 -10.24 -9.24 3.24
N ALA A 184 -10.69 -8.12 3.82
CA ALA A 184 -9.88 -7.33 4.75
C ALA A 184 -9.49 -8.12 5.99
N LEU A 185 -10.42 -8.87 6.59
CA LEU A 185 -10.15 -9.73 7.74
C LEU A 185 -9.16 -10.84 7.40
N THR A 186 -9.29 -11.43 6.21
CA THR A 186 -8.34 -12.44 5.71
C THR A 186 -6.95 -11.84 5.51
N ALA A 187 -6.85 -10.65 4.91
CA ALA A 187 -5.59 -9.93 4.75
C ALA A 187 -4.96 -9.58 6.11
N ALA A 188 -5.75 -9.03 7.04
CA ALA A 188 -5.30 -8.66 8.37
C ALA A 188 -4.75 -9.87 9.16
N SER A 189 -5.43 -11.01 9.04
CA SER A 189 -4.99 -12.29 9.60
C SER A 189 -3.78 -12.86 8.88
N ALA A 190 -3.61 -12.62 7.59
CA ALA A 190 -2.55 -13.23 6.80
C ALA A 190 -1.15 -12.67 7.11
N ILE A 191 -1.08 -11.43 7.56
CA ILE A 191 0.17 -10.71 7.84
C ILE A 191 0.48 -10.56 9.34
N GLY A 192 -0.19 -11.33 10.20
CA GLY A 192 0.17 -11.42 11.61
C GLY A 192 1.50 -12.14 11.83
N ASP A 193 2.32 -11.66 12.77
CA ASP A 193 3.67 -12.18 13.01
C ASP A 193 3.65 -13.67 13.38
N ASP A 194 2.63 -14.13 14.11
CA ASP A 194 2.47 -15.55 14.48
C ASP A 194 2.26 -16.47 13.26
N ARG A 195 1.58 -15.97 12.22
CA ARG A 195 1.37 -16.70 10.97
C ARG A 195 2.60 -16.64 10.09
N LEU A 196 3.23 -15.48 9.97
CA LEU A 196 4.46 -15.30 9.19
C LEU A 196 5.61 -16.16 9.75
N GLN A 197 5.78 -16.20 11.08
CA GLN A 197 6.76 -17.06 11.75
C GLN A 197 6.50 -18.55 11.47
N LYS A 198 5.24 -19.00 11.59
CA LYS A 198 4.86 -20.38 11.22
C LYS A 198 5.15 -20.70 9.76
N GLN A 199 4.84 -19.79 8.83
CA GLN A 199 5.12 -19.98 7.40
C GLN A 199 6.62 -20.02 7.10
N ALA A 200 7.44 -19.28 7.86
CA ALA A 200 8.89 -19.32 7.77
C ALA A 200 9.50 -20.58 8.44
N GLY A 201 8.69 -21.42 9.10
CA GLY A 201 9.15 -22.63 9.78
C GLY A 201 9.92 -22.37 11.07
N VAL A 202 9.75 -21.18 11.67
CA VAL A 202 10.37 -20.82 12.95
C VAL A 202 9.36 -20.90 14.09
N GLU A 203 9.86 -21.05 15.32
CA GLU A 203 9.01 -21.03 16.52
C GLU A 203 8.35 -19.65 16.69
N VAL A 204 7.13 -19.64 17.23
CA VAL A 204 6.38 -18.40 17.44
C VAL A 204 6.85 -17.74 18.73
N GLU A 205 7.52 -16.60 18.61
CA GLU A 205 8.10 -15.87 19.74
C GLU A 205 7.49 -14.47 19.88
N GLN A 206 6.52 -14.33 20.79
CA GLN A 206 5.77 -13.08 20.97
C GLN A 206 6.64 -11.85 21.30
N GLU A 207 7.77 -12.04 21.98
CA GLU A 207 8.66 -10.93 22.35
C GLU A 207 9.37 -10.30 21.13
N THR A 208 9.39 -11.00 19.99
CA THR A 208 10.02 -10.55 18.73
C THR A 208 9.05 -9.83 17.79
N TRP A 209 7.75 -9.83 18.10
CA TRP A 209 6.71 -9.29 17.23
C TRP A 209 6.81 -7.77 17.11
N THR A 210 6.63 -7.28 15.89
CA THR A 210 6.59 -5.85 15.57
C THR A 210 5.24 -5.41 15.00
N HIS A 211 4.45 -6.35 14.46
CA HIS A 211 3.12 -6.15 13.85
C HIS A 211 1.98 -6.75 14.67
N GLY A 212 2.30 -7.70 15.54
CA GLY A 212 1.34 -8.36 16.43
C GLY A 212 0.76 -9.62 15.82
N SER A 213 -0.04 -10.34 16.59
CA SER A 213 -0.66 -11.57 16.12
C SER A 213 -1.82 -11.31 15.16
N SER A 214 -2.10 -12.31 14.32
CA SER A 214 -3.24 -12.35 13.41
C SER A 214 -4.56 -12.00 14.10
N ALA A 215 -4.77 -12.49 15.32
CA ALA A 215 -5.98 -12.23 16.10
C ALA A 215 -6.07 -10.78 16.61
N GLN A 216 -4.95 -10.19 17.04
CA GLN A 216 -4.92 -8.79 17.47
C GLN A 216 -5.24 -7.86 16.31
N ARG A 217 -4.64 -8.10 15.14
CA ARG A 217 -4.85 -7.29 13.93
C ARG A 217 -6.32 -7.30 13.49
N VAL A 218 -6.93 -8.49 13.41
CA VAL A 218 -8.37 -8.66 13.16
C VAL A 218 -9.21 -7.90 14.18
N LYS A 219 -8.95 -8.10 15.48
CA LYS A 219 -9.70 -7.47 16.58
C LYS A 219 -9.70 -5.95 16.48
N TRP A 220 -8.56 -5.33 16.19
CA TRP A 220 -8.48 -3.86 16.10
C TRP A 220 -9.11 -3.32 14.83
N PHE A 221 -8.97 -4.00 13.70
CA PHE A 221 -9.73 -3.67 12.49
C PHE A 221 -11.24 -3.70 12.76
N GLU A 222 -11.77 -4.80 13.33
CA GLU A 222 -13.19 -4.94 13.66
C GLU A 222 -13.68 -3.87 14.63
N ARG A 223 -12.83 -3.48 15.61
CA ARG A 223 -13.15 -2.41 16.54
C ARG A 223 -13.34 -1.07 15.82
N GLY A 224 -12.44 -0.72 14.91
CA GLY A 224 -12.58 0.47 14.06
C GLY A 224 -13.82 0.38 13.18
N PHE A 225 -14.01 -0.76 12.52
CA PHE A 225 -15.11 -1.03 11.61
C PHE A 225 -16.49 -0.97 12.29
N ARG A 226 -16.62 -1.50 13.50
CA ARG A 226 -17.90 -1.47 14.22
C ARG A 226 -18.24 -0.07 14.75
N THR A 227 -17.23 0.74 15.09
CA THR A 227 -17.45 2.01 15.80
C THR A 227 -17.44 3.22 14.88
N GLY A 228 -16.64 3.21 13.80
CA GLY A 228 -16.45 4.36 12.92
C GLY A 228 -15.81 5.58 13.60
N ARG A 229 -15.18 5.40 14.77
CA ARG A 229 -14.67 6.49 15.62
C ARG A 229 -13.17 6.39 15.83
N LEU A 230 -12.42 7.46 15.50
CA LEU A 230 -10.98 7.53 15.73
C LEU A 230 -10.60 7.33 17.21
N ALA A 231 -11.39 7.91 18.13
CA ALA A 231 -11.17 7.77 19.57
C ALA A 231 -11.30 6.32 20.08
N ALA A 232 -11.93 5.42 19.33
CA ALA A 232 -11.96 4.00 19.70
C ALA A 232 -10.61 3.31 19.46
N CYS A 233 -9.72 3.90 18.65
CA CYS A 233 -8.45 3.33 18.23
C CYS A 233 -7.26 3.66 19.16
N ASP A 234 -7.51 4.09 20.40
CA ASP A 234 -6.44 4.28 21.37
C ASP A 234 -5.90 2.94 21.89
N THR A 235 -4.77 2.51 21.32
CA THR A 235 -4.03 1.31 21.75
C THR A 235 -2.99 1.60 22.84
N SER A 236 -2.86 2.85 23.31
CA SER A 236 -1.85 3.23 24.30
C SER A 236 -2.30 3.01 25.75
N GLN A 237 -3.62 2.92 25.98
CA GLN A 237 -4.24 2.87 27.31
C GLN A 237 -4.93 1.53 27.60
N THR A 238 -4.58 0.45 26.90
CA THR A 238 -5.22 -0.88 27.08
C THR A 238 -4.20 -2.01 27.12
N ASP A 239 -4.43 -2.99 27.99
CA ASP A 239 -3.67 -4.24 28.01
C ASP A 239 -4.38 -5.36 27.22
N ASP A 240 -5.65 -5.15 26.88
CA ASP A 240 -6.43 -6.01 26.01
C ASP A 240 -6.18 -5.63 24.54
N LEU A 241 -4.97 -5.92 24.06
CA LEU A 241 -4.57 -5.76 22.67
C LEU A 241 -5.22 -6.79 21.74
#